data_AF-A0A1F4X3C5-F1
#
_entry.id   AF-A0A1F4X3C5-F1
#
_cell.length_a   1.000
_cell.length_b   1.000
_cell.length_c   1.000
_cell.angle_alpha   90.00
_cell.angle_beta   90.00
_cell.angle_gamma   90.00
#
_symmetry.space_group_name_H-M   'P 1'
#
loop_
_entity.id
_entity.type
_entity.pdbx_description
1 polymer ?
#
loop_
_entity_poly.entity_id
_entity_poly.type
_entity_poly.pdbx_seq_one_letter_code
_entity_poly.pdbx_strand_id
1 'polypeptide(L)' 'MDKNVYVCTGTCSAEVSQEEFENGVTQCGTDGCNMKGHAFEKRVKCVACGNVRKDGESHSH' A
#
# COMPACT_ATOMS: atom_id res chain seq x y z
N MET A 1 16.00 4.07 4.04
CA MET A 1 15.61 2.66 3.84
C MET A 1 14.16 2.64 3.42
N ASP A 2 13.84 1.96 2.32
CA ASP A 2 12.45 1.78 1.91
C ASP A 2 11.71 0.82 2.84
N LYS A 3 10.38 0.91 2.89
CA LYS A 3 9.51 0.02 3.67
C LYS A 3 8.43 -0.61 2.79
N ASN A 4 8.09 -1.85 3.05
CA ASN A 4 6.95 -2.49 2.41
C ASN A 4 5.65 -1.94 2.98
N VAL A 5 4.75 -1.53 2.09
CA VAL A 5 3.40 -1.08 2.40
C VAL A 5 2.40 -1.78 1.49
N TYR A 6 1.16 -1.86 1.92
CA TYR A 6 0.08 -2.51 1.19
C TYR A 6 -0.94 -1.44 0.87
N VAL A 7 -1.12 -1.13 -0.41
CA VAL A 7 -1.91 0.02 -0.83
C VAL A 7 -3.10 -0.40 -1.67
N CYS A 8 -4.22 0.27 -1.44
CA CYS A 8 -5.43 0.09 -2.19
C CYS A 8 -5.26 0.90 -3.48
N THR A 9 -5.30 0.22 -4.61
CA THR A 9 -5.20 0.84 -5.95
C THR A 9 -6.50 1.51 -6.39
N GLY A 10 -7.48 1.59 -5.49
CA GLY A 10 -8.75 2.27 -5.71
C GLY A 10 -8.71 3.77 -5.46
N THR A 11 -9.88 4.40 -5.54
CA THR A 11 -10.06 5.85 -5.36
C THR A 11 -9.72 6.35 -3.95
N CYS A 12 -9.70 5.47 -2.96
CA CYS A 12 -9.41 5.81 -1.57
C CYS A 12 -7.92 5.89 -1.24
N SER A 13 -7.05 5.26 -2.04
CA SER A 13 -5.59 5.20 -1.81
C SER A 13 -5.20 4.78 -0.37
N ALA A 14 -6.04 3.96 0.27
CA ALA A 14 -5.79 3.47 1.61
C ALA A 14 -4.48 2.71 1.68
N GLU A 15 -3.67 2.96 2.70
CA GLU A 15 -2.38 2.32 2.93
C GLU A 15 -2.41 1.60 4.28
N VAL A 16 -1.96 0.35 4.29
CA VAL A 16 -1.74 -0.40 5.53
C VAL A 16 -0.29 -0.89 5.58
N SER A 17 0.23 -1.01 6.79
CA SER A 17 1.59 -1.51 7.02
C SER A 17 1.65 -3.02 6.82
N GLN A 18 2.84 -3.57 6.60
CA GLN A 18 3.02 -5.02 6.55
C GLN A 18 2.46 -5.71 7.81
N GLU A 19 2.69 -5.14 9.00
CA GLU A 19 2.15 -5.68 10.25
C GLU A 19 0.62 -5.73 10.27
N GLU A 20 -0.07 -4.70 9.78
CA GLU A 20 -1.54 -4.71 9.70
C GLU A 20 -2.05 -5.76 8.72
N PHE A 21 -1.38 -5.90 7.57
CA PHE A 21 -1.68 -6.94 6.61
C PHE A 21 -1.50 -8.35 7.22
N GLU A 22 -0.40 -8.57 7.97
CA GLU A 22 -0.12 -9.82 8.69
C GLU A 22 -1.12 -10.07 9.84
N ASN A 23 -1.67 -9.01 10.43
CA ASN A 23 -2.76 -9.09 11.42
C ASN A 23 -4.15 -9.33 10.78
N GLY A 24 -4.22 -9.52 9.45
CA GLY A 24 -5.45 -9.87 8.75
C GLY A 24 -6.14 -8.72 8.01
N VAL A 25 -5.59 -7.51 8.06
CA VAL A 25 -6.08 -6.34 7.29
C VAL A 25 -5.60 -6.45 5.84
N THR A 26 -6.10 -7.47 5.14
CA THR A 26 -5.65 -7.81 3.79
C THR A 26 -6.49 -7.17 2.68
N GLN A 27 -7.65 -6.61 3.03
CA GLN A 27 -8.62 -6.05 2.09
C GLN A 27 -8.98 -4.60 2.42
N CYS A 28 -9.25 -3.79 1.39
CA CYS A 28 -9.68 -2.41 1.57
C CYS A 28 -11.07 -2.35 2.23
N GLY A 29 -11.14 -1.76 3.42
CA GLY A 29 -12.40 -1.54 4.14
C GLY A 29 -13.04 -0.17 3.90
N THR A 30 -12.43 0.70 3.07
CA THR A 30 -12.87 2.10 2.95
C THR A 30 -14.23 2.20 2.28
N ASP A 31 -15.17 2.87 2.95
CA ASP A 31 -16.51 3.11 2.43
C ASP A 31 -16.47 4.07 1.22
N GLY A 32 -17.24 3.77 0.17
CA GLY A 32 -17.19 4.52 -1.09
C GLY A 32 -15.96 4.26 -1.98
N CYS A 33 -15.03 3.38 -1.58
CA CYS A 33 -13.91 3.00 -2.45
C CYS A 33 -14.38 1.99 -3.50
N ASN A 34 -14.00 2.20 -4.77
CA ASN A 34 -14.33 1.25 -5.85
C ASN A 34 -13.64 -0.11 -5.68
N MET A 35 -12.56 -0.17 -4.90
CA MET A 35 -11.81 -1.37 -4.56
C MET A 35 -12.14 -1.88 -3.15
N LYS A 36 -13.25 -1.44 -2.54
CA LYS A 36 -13.70 -1.97 -1.24
C LYS A 36 -13.91 -3.49 -1.33
N GLY A 37 -13.35 -4.23 -0.40
CA GLY A 37 -13.34 -5.70 -0.40
C GLY A 37 -12.28 -6.35 -1.29
N HIS A 38 -11.53 -5.57 -2.10
CA HIS A 38 -10.39 -6.10 -2.84
C HIS A 38 -9.12 -6.10 -1.99
N ALA A 39 -8.22 -7.04 -2.27
CA ALA A 39 -6.95 -7.15 -1.57
C ALA A 39 -6.05 -5.93 -1.82
N PHE A 40 -5.26 -5.56 -0.82
CA PHE A 40 -4.22 -4.54 -0.98
C PHE A 40 -3.08 -5.03 -1.90
N GLU A 41 -2.51 -4.12 -2.69
CA GLU A 41 -1.34 -4.40 -3.52
C GLU A 41 -0.05 -4.09 -2.77
N LYS A 42 0.88 -5.04 -2.74
CA LYS A 42 2.20 -4.85 -2.11
C LYS A 42 3.01 -3.83 -2.91
N ARG A 43 3.47 -2.78 -2.22
CA ARG A 43 4.31 -1.71 -2.75
C ARG A 43 5.42 -1.32 -1.79
N VAL A 44 6.37 -0.56 -2.31
CA VAL A 44 7.55 -0.10 -1.59
C VAL A 44 7.44 1.40 -1.42
N LYS A 45 7.40 1.86 -0.17
CA LYS A 45 7.39 3.27 0.21
C LYS A 45 8.79 3.72 0.57
N CYS A 46 9.29 4.72 -0.14
CA CYS A 46 10.53 5.37 0.25
C CYS A 46 10.29 6.21 1.50
N VAL A 47 11.00 5.93 2.59
CA VAL A 47 10.88 6.71 3.84
C VAL A 47 11.50 8.10 3.70
N ALA A 48 12.44 8.29 2.76
CA ALA A 48 13.10 9.57 2.56
C ALA A 48 12.20 10.61 1.87
N CYS A 49 11.40 10.20 0.88
CA CYS A 49 10.56 11.11 0.08
C CYS A 49 9.06 10.80 0.14
N GLY A 50 8.65 9.70 0.78
CA GLY A 50 7.25 9.27 0.90
C GLY A 50 6.67 8.61 -0.34
N ASN A 51 7.46 8.44 -1.41
CA ASN A 51 6.97 7.93 -2.69
C ASN A 51 6.68 6.42 -2.63
N VAL A 52 5.53 5.99 -3.17
CA VAL A 52 5.06 4.60 -3.18
C VAL A 52 5.16 4.03 -4.60
N ARG A 53 5.99 3.00 -4.76
CA ARG A 53 6.31 2.37 -6.06
C ARG A 53 6.13 0.85 -6.01
N LYS A 54 6.12 0.19 -7.16
CA LYS A 54 6.13 -1.28 -7.20
C LYS A 54 7.49 -1.82 -6.77
N ASP A 55 7.48 -3.02 -6.19
CA ASP A 55 8.72 -3.74 -5.87
C ASP A 55 9.54 -3.95 -7.15
N GLY A 56 10.79 -3.47 -7.15
CA GLY A 56 11.69 -3.55 -8.30
C GLY A 56 11.77 -2.32 -9.21
N GLU A 57 10.90 -1.31 -9.07
CA GLU A 57 11.14 -0.02 -9.75
C GLU A 57 12.30 0.69 -9.07
N SER A 58 13.34 1.09 -9.80
CA SER A 58 14.44 1.89 -9.24
C SER A 58 14.01 3.36 -9.13
N HIS A 59 14.17 3.99 -7.96
CA HIS A 59 14.00 5.44 -7.83
C HIS A 59 15.32 6.06 -7.39
N SER A 60 15.71 7.15 -8.05
CA SER A 60 16.86 7.95 -7.65
C SER A 60 16.40 8.94 -6.57
N HIS A 61 17.14 8.98 -5.46
CA HIS A 61 16.97 9.97 -4.39
C HIS A 61 17.56 11.31 -4.81
#